data_AF-A0A0S3TXR4-F1
#
_entry.id   AF-A0A0S3TXR4-F1
#
_cell.length_a   1.000
_cell.length_b   1.000
_cell.length_c   1.000
_cell.angle_alpha   90.00
_cell.angle_beta   90.00
_cell.angle_gamma   90.00
#
_symmetry.space_group_name_H-M   'P 1'
#
loop_
_entity.id
_entity.type
_entity.pdbx_description
1 polymer ?
#
loop_
_entity_poly.entity_id
_entity_poly.type
_entity_poly.pdbx_seq_one_letter_code
_entity_poly.pdbx_strand_id
1 'polypeptide(L)'
;MAVPESLNPLRVPDFNGDGRTDLFSLNSNTHVADLHLVSGVRSLGSSSFASIPPGWDTPKYGDFNGDRKTDLLWRDSTTGANGIWLMDGASIQAGGFLDSLQGDWRSVIGEFNSDGKTDLFWYNFSTGDYQLWLMNGLQKTQQISGKIEGGWEPTIADFNGDNRTDLFWRNSTTGGNSFWTFDPQTLAIFGESIPAKALTWSAEVIDFNGDGRSDLYWRDRLTGQNQIWTWTGIGFQPDATSIDLPGTSSDVTIRTADFEGNGLTDFLVRNPSTGNDQVWLSDGKGIQILPVASQSAGFRAEIGDYNGDRFSDIRWTSLDTTQSVIWFSNGILPKPMIA
;
A
#
# COMPACT_ATOMS: atom_id res chain seq x y z
N MET A 1 -10.41 17.95 -11.11
CA MET A 1 -9.64 18.22 -9.89
C MET A 1 -8.98 16.89 -9.56
N ALA A 2 -7.66 16.82 -9.56
CA ALA A 2 -6.94 15.55 -9.46
C ALA A 2 -7.23 14.92 -8.09
N VAL A 3 -7.60 13.64 -8.09
CA VAL A 3 -7.59 12.82 -6.88
C VAL A 3 -6.14 12.83 -6.38
N PRO A 4 -5.88 13.19 -5.11
CA PRO A 4 -4.52 13.13 -4.59
C PRO A 4 -4.06 11.66 -4.61
N GLU A 5 -2.85 11.40 -5.07
CA GLU A 5 -2.17 10.09 -5.01
C GLU A 5 -1.89 9.63 -3.56
N SER A 6 -2.59 10.16 -2.55
CA SER A 6 -2.26 10.02 -1.13
C SER A 6 -2.86 8.79 -0.44
N LEU A 7 -3.54 7.89 -1.16
CA LEU A 7 -4.27 6.77 -0.53
C LEU A 7 -3.76 5.38 -0.95
N ASN A 8 -2.64 5.32 -1.68
CA ASN A 8 -1.95 4.07 -1.97
C ASN A 8 -0.63 4.03 -1.15
N PRO A 9 -0.44 3.10 -0.20
CA PRO A 9 0.85 2.91 0.47
C PRO A 9 1.95 2.44 -0.49
N LEU A 10 1.61 2.19 -1.76
CA LEU A 10 2.56 2.00 -2.83
C LEU A 10 2.82 3.37 -3.49
N ARG A 11 3.76 4.15 -2.95
CA ARG A 11 4.53 5.06 -3.80
C ARG A 11 5.17 4.18 -4.87
N VAL A 12 4.58 4.19 -6.06
CA VAL A 12 5.18 3.54 -7.21
C VAL A 12 6.52 4.21 -7.44
N PRO A 13 7.61 3.43 -7.57
CA PRO A 13 8.93 4.03 -7.63
C PRO A 13 9.05 4.91 -8.88
N ASP A 14 9.45 6.16 -8.69
CA ASP A 14 9.91 7.10 -9.72
C ASP A 14 11.31 7.54 -9.30
N PHE A 15 12.34 6.89 -9.83
CA PHE A 15 13.72 7.13 -9.42
C PHE A 15 14.30 8.38 -10.06
N ASN A 16 13.68 8.89 -11.14
CA ASN A 16 14.23 10.00 -11.92
C ASN A 16 13.39 11.31 -11.80
N GLY A 17 12.20 11.24 -11.20
CA GLY A 17 11.33 12.37 -10.93
C GLY A 17 10.54 12.88 -12.14
N ASP A 18 10.37 12.06 -13.19
CA ASP A 18 9.62 12.44 -14.39
C ASP A 18 8.10 12.21 -14.28
N GLY A 19 7.64 11.75 -13.12
CA GLY A 19 6.24 11.46 -12.83
C GLY A 19 5.77 10.13 -13.42
N ARG A 20 6.68 9.22 -13.77
CA ARG A 20 6.35 7.88 -14.28
C ARG A 20 6.93 6.79 -13.39
N THR A 21 6.20 5.69 -13.31
CA THR A 21 6.66 4.51 -12.57
C THR A 21 7.82 3.84 -13.29
N ASP A 22 8.97 3.83 -12.63
CA ASP A 22 10.15 3.04 -12.95
C ASP A 22 10.03 1.60 -12.40
N LEU A 23 10.93 0.71 -12.81
CA LEU A 23 10.93 -0.68 -12.36
C LEU A 23 12.23 -1.02 -11.62
N PHE A 24 12.09 -1.45 -10.36
CA PHE A 24 13.16 -2.03 -9.58
C PHE A 24 12.91 -3.53 -9.36
N SER A 25 13.96 -4.34 -9.46
CA SER A 25 13.94 -5.75 -9.08
C SER A 25 15.21 -6.14 -8.34
N LEU A 26 15.07 -7.01 -7.34
CA LEU A 26 16.17 -7.61 -6.60
C LEU A 26 16.08 -9.13 -6.74
N ASN A 27 17.10 -9.74 -7.34
CA ASN A 27 17.17 -11.17 -7.47
C ASN A 27 17.57 -11.79 -6.12
N SER A 28 16.65 -12.48 -5.46
CA SER A 28 16.86 -13.06 -4.12
C SER A 28 17.98 -14.11 -4.04
N ASN A 29 18.39 -14.70 -5.17
CA ASN A 29 19.45 -15.71 -5.20
C ASN A 29 20.83 -15.09 -5.43
N THR A 30 20.93 -14.17 -6.39
CA THR A 30 22.20 -13.56 -6.79
C THR A 30 22.49 -12.25 -6.06
N HIS A 31 21.48 -11.66 -5.40
CA HIS A 31 21.52 -10.34 -4.77
C HIS A 31 21.94 -9.22 -5.72
N VAL A 32 21.65 -9.41 -7.01
CA VAL A 32 21.78 -8.39 -8.04
C VAL A 32 20.48 -7.59 -8.09
N ALA A 33 20.62 -6.26 -8.00
CA ALA A 33 19.54 -5.33 -8.22
C ALA A 33 19.59 -4.78 -9.64
N ASP A 34 18.44 -4.81 -10.33
CA ASP A 34 18.23 -4.23 -11.64
C ASP A 34 17.21 -3.10 -11.54
N LEU A 35 17.56 -1.95 -12.12
CA LEU A 35 16.70 -0.77 -12.22
C LEU A 35 16.53 -0.39 -13.69
N HIS A 36 15.28 -0.20 -14.09
CA HIS A 36 14.87 0.24 -15.40
C HIS A 36 14.12 1.57 -15.28
N LEU A 37 14.68 2.61 -15.90
CA LEU A 37 13.98 3.88 -16.04
C LEU A 37 12.99 3.78 -17.21
N VAL A 38 11.74 4.15 -16.98
CA VAL A 38 10.63 3.90 -17.90
C VAL A 38 10.07 5.21 -18.43
N SER A 39 9.92 5.33 -19.75
CA SER A 39 9.19 6.43 -20.38
C SER A 39 8.15 5.89 -21.35
N GLY A 40 6.93 5.72 -20.86
CA GLY A 40 5.86 5.01 -21.57
C GLY A 40 6.21 3.52 -21.73
N VAL A 41 6.00 2.94 -22.91
CA VAL A 41 6.29 1.51 -23.18
C VAL A 41 7.78 1.24 -23.50
N ARG A 42 8.67 2.22 -23.32
CA ARG A 42 10.09 2.12 -23.67
C ARG A 42 10.96 2.25 -22.42
N SER A 43 11.87 1.30 -22.22
CA SER A 43 12.98 1.43 -21.26
C SER A 43 13.99 2.44 -21.81
N LEU A 44 14.26 3.51 -21.07
CA LEU A 44 15.25 4.54 -21.43
C LEU A 44 16.69 4.08 -21.13
N GLY A 45 16.82 3.05 -20.29
CA GLY A 45 18.07 2.42 -19.90
C GLY A 45 17.80 1.33 -18.89
N SER A 46 18.62 0.29 -18.91
CA SER A 46 18.67 -0.77 -17.91
C SER A 46 20.07 -0.84 -17.36
N SER A 47 20.18 -1.11 -16.07
CA SER A 47 21.46 -1.00 -15.40
C SER A 47 21.46 -1.80 -14.12
N SER A 48 22.43 -2.71 -14.02
CA SER A 48 22.74 -3.43 -12.79
C SER A 48 23.60 -2.52 -11.92
N PHE A 49 23.06 -2.01 -10.81
CA PHE A 49 23.70 -0.89 -10.10
C PHE A 49 24.51 -1.28 -8.86
N ALA A 50 24.32 -2.48 -8.30
CA ALA A 50 25.17 -2.98 -7.22
C ALA A 50 24.97 -4.47 -6.95
N SER A 51 26.06 -5.14 -6.53
CA SER A 51 25.96 -6.39 -5.76
C SER A 51 25.61 -6.01 -4.32
N ILE A 52 24.39 -6.30 -3.89
CA ILE A 52 24.01 -6.18 -2.48
C ILE A 52 24.64 -7.36 -1.74
N PRO A 53 25.24 -7.19 -0.56
CA PRO A 53 25.67 -8.33 0.25
C PRO A 53 24.49 -9.28 0.49
N PRO A 54 24.72 -10.61 0.52
CA PRO A 54 23.69 -11.54 0.94
C PRO A 54 23.16 -11.21 2.33
N GLY A 55 21.84 -11.32 2.54
CA GLY A 55 21.19 -11.09 3.84
C GLY A 55 20.42 -9.78 3.98
N TRP A 56 20.50 -8.88 3.00
CA TRP A 56 19.62 -7.71 2.95
C TRP A 56 18.29 -8.07 2.28
N ASP A 57 17.20 -7.65 2.91
CA ASP A 57 15.83 -7.82 2.43
C ASP A 57 15.55 -6.91 1.22
N THR A 58 14.44 -7.16 0.52
CA THR A 58 13.93 -6.23 -0.50
C THR A 58 13.76 -4.83 0.10
N PRO A 59 14.29 -3.77 -0.54
CA PRO A 59 14.25 -2.44 0.03
C PRO A 59 12.82 -1.87 0.02
N LYS A 60 12.59 -0.89 0.88
CA LYS A 60 11.41 -0.03 0.81
C LYS A 60 11.73 1.25 0.02
N TYR A 61 10.72 1.79 -0.66
CA TYR A 61 10.82 2.97 -1.52
C TYR A 61 10.28 4.21 -0.82
N GLY A 62 11.06 5.29 -0.79
CA GLY A 62 10.64 6.57 -0.20
C GLY A 62 11.47 7.71 -0.77
N ASP A 63 11.03 8.96 -0.61
CA ASP A 63 11.85 10.15 -0.91
C ASP A 63 12.42 10.63 0.43
N PHE A 64 13.64 10.24 0.78
CA PHE A 64 14.24 10.55 2.10
C PHE A 64 14.88 11.94 2.13
N ASN A 65 15.23 12.52 0.99
CA ASN A 65 15.93 13.80 0.88
C ASN A 65 15.05 14.97 0.39
N GLY A 66 13.83 14.69 -0.08
CA GLY A 66 12.83 15.67 -0.52
C GLY A 66 13.04 16.17 -1.96
N ASP A 67 13.81 15.46 -2.79
CA ASP A 67 14.10 15.85 -4.17
C ASP A 67 13.09 15.33 -5.20
N ARG A 68 12.04 14.64 -4.72
CA ARG A 68 10.96 13.98 -5.48
C ARG A 68 11.42 12.81 -6.33
N LYS A 69 12.54 12.20 -5.98
CA LYS A 69 13.00 10.93 -6.55
C LYS A 69 12.90 9.83 -5.51
N THR A 70 12.79 8.61 -6.00
CA THR A 70 12.67 7.43 -5.14
C THR A 70 14.05 6.97 -4.66
N ASP A 71 14.23 6.99 -3.36
CA ASP A 71 15.35 6.45 -2.61
C ASP A 71 15.03 5.04 -2.05
N LEU A 72 16.06 4.35 -1.55
CA LEU A 72 15.96 2.98 -1.03
C LEU A 72 16.31 2.89 0.45
N LEU A 73 15.40 2.35 1.26
CA LEU A 73 15.69 1.87 2.60
C LEU A 73 16.01 0.38 2.57
N TRP A 74 17.23 0.04 2.94
CA TRP A 74 17.73 -1.32 3.08
C TRP A 74 17.68 -1.77 4.54
N ARG A 75 17.34 -3.05 4.75
CA ARG A 75 17.44 -3.71 6.05
C ARG A 75 17.99 -5.12 5.92
N ASP A 76 18.83 -5.52 6.86
CA ASP A 76 19.16 -6.91 7.14
C ASP A 76 18.41 -7.29 8.42
N SER A 77 17.32 -8.05 8.28
CA SER A 77 16.49 -8.48 9.41
C SER A 77 17.19 -9.45 10.36
N THR A 78 18.30 -10.08 9.95
CA THR A 78 19.08 -11.01 10.78
C THR A 78 20.04 -10.25 11.70
N THR A 79 20.79 -9.29 11.15
CA THR A 79 21.77 -8.51 11.92
C THR A 79 21.17 -7.23 12.52
N GLY A 80 20.00 -6.81 12.04
CA GLY A 80 19.36 -5.56 12.38
C GLY A 80 19.99 -4.35 11.69
N ALA A 81 20.95 -4.53 10.78
CA ALA A 81 21.58 -3.43 10.07
C ALA A 81 20.58 -2.71 9.15
N ASN A 82 20.68 -1.39 9.09
CA ASN A 82 19.80 -0.53 8.30
C ASN A 82 20.66 0.44 7.49
N GLY A 83 20.27 0.75 6.26
CA GLY A 83 20.96 1.73 5.43
C GLY A 83 20.02 2.40 4.45
N ILE A 84 20.38 3.61 4.03
CA ILE A 84 19.66 4.34 2.99
C ILE A 84 20.59 4.57 1.82
N TRP A 85 20.06 4.41 0.61
CA TRP A 85 20.65 4.93 -0.62
C TRP A 85 19.77 6.04 -1.16
N LEU A 86 20.37 7.23 -1.28
CA LEU A 86 19.76 8.35 -1.98
C LEU A 86 20.06 8.20 -3.48
N MET A 87 19.02 8.25 -4.31
CA MET A 87 19.09 7.89 -5.72
C MET A 87 18.95 9.12 -6.62
N ASP A 88 19.58 9.07 -7.79
CA ASP A 88 19.34 10.02 -8.88
C ASP A 88 19.22 9.23 -10.19
N GLY A 89 17.98 8.95 -10.56
CA GLY A 89 17.66 7.94 -11.56
C GLY A 89 18.27 6.62 -11.13
N ALA A 90 19.06 6.04 -12.01
CA ALA A 90 19.65 4.75 -11.72
C ALA A 90 20.95 4.83 -10.88
N SER A 91 21.48 6.02 -10.60
CA SER A 91 22.73 6.18 -9.84
C SER A 91 22.48 6.34 -8.34
N ILE A 92 23.37 5.79 -7.50
CA ILE A 92 23.41 6.09 -6.05
C ILE A 92 24.16 7.41 -5.86
N GLN A 93 23.44 8.46 -5.50
CA GLN A 93 24.02 9.78 -5.21
C GLN A 93 24.78 9.78 -3.88
N ALA A 94 24.21 9.13 -2.86
CA ALA A 94 24.83 8.96 -1.55
C ALA A 94 24.29 7.70 -0.86
N GLY A 95 25.07 7.14 0.06
CA GLY A 95 24.64 6.00 0.87
C GLY A 95 25.23 6.06 2.27
N GLY A 96 24.48 5.58 3.26
CA GLY A 96 24.91 5.58 4.65
C GLY A 96 24.17 4.54 5.48
N PHE A 97 24.86 4.04 6.51
CA PHE A 97 24.25 3.20 7.53
C PHE A 97 23.51 4.06 8.54
N LEU A 98 22.37 3.56 9.01
CA LEU A 98 21.64 4.06 10.15
C LEU A 98 21.93 3.19 11.38
N ASP A 99 21.36 3.56 12.53
CA ASP A 99 21.41 2.74 13.74
C ASP A 99 20.84 1.34 13.46
N SER A 100 21.49 0.31 14.00
CA SER A 100 21.02 -1.07 13.92
C SER A 100 19.93 -1.35 14.94
N LEU A 101 18.88 -2.06 14.52
CA LEU A 101 17.80 -2.55 15.39
C LEU A 101 17.70 -4.07 15.32
N GLN A 102 18.31 -4.76 16.29
CA GLN A 102 18.39 -6.22 16.37
C GLN A 102 17.12 -6.86 16.92
N GLY A 103 16.78 -8.05 16.42
CA GLY A 103 15.58 -8.80 16.78
C GLY A 103 14.43 -8.52 15.82
N ASP A 104 13.21 -8.78 16.26
CA ASP A 104 11.97 -8.71 15.46
C ASP A 104 11.48 -7.27 15.22
N TRP A 105 12.42 -6.35 14.98
CA TRP A 105 12.13 -5.00 14.53
C TRP A 105 11.78 -5.00 13.04
N ARG A 106 10.72 -4.27 12.73
CA ARG A 106 10.16 -4.07 11.40
C ARG A 106 9.90 -2.58 11.21
N SER A 107 9.75 -2.13 9.98
CA SER A 107 9.45 -0.73 9.67
C SER A 107 8.16 -0.59 8.88
N VAL A 108 7.54 0.57 8.98
CA VAL A 108 6.73 1.20 7.93
C VAL A 108 7.36 2.57 7.66
N ILE A 109 7.16 3.10 6.46
CA ILE A 109 7.76 4.36 6.04
C ILE A 109 6.68 5.27 5.48
N GLY A 110 6.77 6.56 5.75
CA GLY A 110 5.73 7.50 5.39
C GLY A 110 6.10 8.91 5.80
N GLU A 111 5.24 9.86 5.47
CA GLU A 111 5.39 11.25 5.87
C GLU A 111 4.66 11.48 7.19
N PHE A 112 5.37 11.58 8.32
CA PHE A 112 4.75 11.76 9.64
C PHE A 112 4.71 13.22 10.12
N ASN A 113 5.43 14.14 9.48
CA ASN A 113 5.59 15.53 9.93
C ASN A 113 5.29 16.62 8.88
N SER A 114 4.93 16.24 7.65
CA SER A 114 4.65 17.11 6.50
C SER A 114 5.80 18.02 6.04
N ASP A 115 7.07 17.62 6.24
CA ASP A 115 8.26 18.32 5.75
C ASP A 115 8.69 17.97 4.29
N GLY A 116 7.93 17.08 3.64
CA GLY A 116 8.15 16.60 2.27
C GLY A 116 9.12 15.42 2.16
N LYS A 117 9.61 14.86 3.27
CA LYS A 117 10.53 13.72 3.29
C LYS A 117 9.89 12.50 3.94
N THR A 118 10.38 11.34 3.56
CA THR A 118 9.94 10.06 4.09
C THR A 118 10.65 9.80 5.41
N ASP A 119 9.88 9.53 6.46
CA ASP A 119 10.36 9.15 7.77
C ASP A 119 10.24 7.64 8.01
N LEU A 120 10.81 7.16 9.11
CA LEU A 120 10.83 5.74 9.46
C LEU A 120 10.08 5.50 10.77
N PHE A 121 9.03 4.67 10.73
CA PHE A 121 8.39 4.14 11.93
C PHE A 121 8.80 2.68 12.14
N TRP A 122 9.62 2.46 13.16
CA TRP A 122 10.08 1.14 13.59
C TRP A 122 9.18 0.58 14.69
N TYR A 123 8.88 -0.71 14.63
CA TYR A 123 8.16 -1.43 15.68
C TYR A 123 8.73 -2.83 15.85
N ASN A 124 8.82 -3.29 17.09
CA ASN A 124 9.20 -4.64 17.44
C ASN A 124 7.93 -5.47 17.67
N PHE A 125 7.63 -6.39 16.76
CA PHE A 125 6.40 -7.17 16.82
C PHE A 125 6.34 -8.04 18.08
N SER A 126 7.48 -8.56 18.54
CA SER A 126 7.54 -9.43 19.72
C SER A 126 7.46 -8.69 21.05
N THR A 127 8.13 -7.55 21.20
CA THR A 127 8.22 -6.82 22.48
C THR A 127 7.28 -5.62 22.61
N GLY A 128 6.72 -5.17 21.48
CA GLY A 128 5.87 -3.98 21.37
C GLY A 128 6.63 -2.65 21.46
N ASP A 129 7.96 -2.65 21.50
CA ASP A 129 8.75 -1.42 21.48
C ASP A 129 8.62 -0.74 20.10
N TYR A 130 8.52 0.58 20.04
CA TYR A 130 8.49 1.33 18.78
C TYR A 130 9.40 2.56 18.81
N GLN A 131 9.81 3.01 17.63
CA GLN A 131 10.55 4.26 17.42
C GLN A 131 10.07 4.96 16.15
N LEU A 132 9.81 6.27 16.22
CA LEU A 132 9.63 7.11 15.02
C LEU A 132 10.91 7.93 14.84
N TRP A 133 11.51 7.83 13.67
CA TRP A 133 12.71 8.56 13.26
C TRP A 133 12.32 9.54 12.16
N LEU A 134 12.37 10.84 12.47
CA LEU A 134 12.28 11.85 11.43
C LEU A 134 13.58 11.91 10.65
N MET A 135 13.48 11.95 9.32
CA MET A 135 14.63 11.81 8.42
C MET A 135 14.91 13.09 7.63
N ASN A 136 16.19 13.32 7.34
CA ASN A 136 16.62 14.29 6.33
C ASN A 136 17.81 13.69 5.58
N GLY A 137 17.51 13.03 4.47
CA GLY A 137 18.43 12.18 3.74
C GLY A 137 18.95 11.04 4.63
N LEU A 138 20.27 11.03 4.85
CA LEU A 138 20.94 10.00 5.66
C LEU A 138 20.97 10.31 7.16
N GLN A 139 20.31 11.37 7.61
CA GLN A 139 20.35 11.81 9.00
C GLN A 139 19.01 11.62 9.70
N LYS A 140 19.03 11.01 10.88
CA LYS A 140 17.92 11.01 11.83
C LYS A 140 17.92 12.32 12.60
N THR A 141 17.01 13.22 12.26
CA THR A 141 16.94 14.58 12.85
C THR A 141 16.26 14.57 14.21
N GLN A 142 15.28 13.66 14.40
CA GLN A 142 14.59 13.47 15.67
C GLN A 142 14.22 12.00 15.86
N GLN A 143 14.13 11.58 17.11
CA GLN A 143 13.64 10.26 17.50
C GLN A 143 12.66 10.39 18.65
N ILE A 144 11.55 9.67 18.56
CA ILE A 144 10.74 9.29 19.73
C ILE A 144 10.76 7.78 19.89
N SER A 145 10.54 7.32 21.12
CA SER A 145 10.46 5.89 21.41
C SER A 145 9.38 5.66 22.45
N GLY A 146 8.73 4.51 22.35
CA GLY A 146 7.72 4.10 23.30
C GLY A 146 7.46 2.60 23.21
N LYS A 147 6.37 2.18 23.85
CA LYS A 147 6.02 0.78 23.99
C LYS A 147 4.50 0.57 23.93
N ILE A 148 4.11 -0.46 23.20
CA ILE A 148 2.78 -1.09 23.23
C ILE A 148 2.93 -2.55 23.68
N GLU A 149 1.83 -3.29 23.72
CA GLU A 149 1.90 -4.75 23.83
C GLU A 149 2.50 -5.37 22.56
N GLY A 150 3.14 -6.54 22.67
CA GLY A 150 3.55 -7.31 21.49
C GLY A 150 2.36 -7.83 20.69
N GLY A 151 2.62 -8.27 19.46
CA GLY A 151 1.63 -8.88 18.57
C GLY A 151 0.83 -7.90 17.72
N TRP A 152 1.14 -6.60 17.78
CA TRP A 152 0.49 -5.56 17.00
C TRP A 152 1.30 -5.20 15.75
N GLU A 153 0.62 -5.08 14.61
CA GLU A 153 1.20 -4.65 13.34
C GLU A 153 0.47 -3.40 12.82
N PRO A 154 1.20 -2.38 12.35
CA PRO A 154 0.59 -1.18 11.79
C PRO A 154 0.37 -1.30 10.29
N THR A 155 -0.72 -0.72 9.82
CA THR A 155 -0.94 -0.30 8.43
C THR A 155 -0.93 1.22 8.39
N ILE A 156 -0.27 1.80 7.38
CA ILE A 156 -0.16 3.26 7.21
C ILE A 156 -1.21 3.77 6.22
N ALA A 157 -1.78 4.94 6.50
CA ALA A 157 -2.62 5.70 5.58
C ALA A 157 -2.86 7.11 6.12
N ASP A 158 -3.50 8.00 5.35
CA ASP A 158 -4.05 9.26 5.87
C ASP A 158 -5.52 9.02 6.26
N PHE A 159 -5.76 8.50 7.46
CA PHE A 159 -7.12 8.19 7.93
C PHE A 159 -7.88 9.44 8.36
N ASN A 160 -7.18 10.51 8.73
CA ASN A 160 -7.80 11.72 9.26
C ASN A 160 -7.83 12.91 8.26
N GLY A 161 -7.31 12.74 7.05
CA GLY A 161 -7.36 13.71 5.97
C GLY A 161 -6.47 14.95 6.19
N ASP A 162 -5.43 14.83 7.00
CA ASP A 162 -4.48 15.92 7.27
C ASP A 162 -3.23 15.87 6.38
N ASN A 163 -3.20 14.94 5.42
CA ASN A 163 -2.08 14.64 4.52
C ASN A 163 -0.82 14.18 5.26
N ARG A 164 -0.97 13.59 6.45
CA ARG A 164 0.10 12.89 7.18
C ARG A 164 -0.18 11.40 7.26
N THR A 165 0.88 10.68 7.59
CA THR A 165 0.84 9.25 7.82
C THR A 165 0.33 8.99 9.22
N ASP A 166 -0.82 8.34 9.29
CA ASP A 166 -1.40 7.77 10.49
C ASP A 166 -1.18 6.24 10.52
N LEU A 167 -1.44 5.61 11.66
CA LEU A 167 -1.34 4.16 11.83
C LEU A 167 -2.67 3.55 12.26
N PHE A 168 -3.11 2.55 11.51
CA PHE A 168 -4.08 1.56 11.97
C PHE A 168 -3.32 0.32 12.46
N TRP A 169 -3.38 0.07 13.77
CA TRP A 169 -2.81 -1.10 14.41
C TRP A 169 -3.80 -2.24 14.50
N ARG A 170 -3.35 -3.45 14.17
CA ARG A 170 -4.11 -4.68 14.37
C ARG A 170 -3.29 -5.72 15.13
N ASN A 171 -3.88 -6.31 16.16
CA ASN A 171 -3.27 -7.44 16.87
C ASN A 171 -3.71 -8.76 16.24
N SER A 172 -2.76 -9.51 15.66
CA SER A 172 -3.07 -10.75 14.93
C SER A 172 -3.45 -11.92 15.84
N THR A 173 -3.28 -11.78 17.15
CA THR A 173 -3.57 -12.82 18.15
C THR A 173 -4.89 -12.55 18.88
N THR A 174 -5.21 -11.29 19.17
CA THR A 174 -6.41 -10.92 19.93
C THR A 174 -7.53 -10.36 19.06
N GLY A 175 -7.22 -9.90 17.84
CA GLY A 175 -8.17 -9.20 16.98
C GLY A 175 -8.44 -7.75 17.39
N GLY A 176 -7.72 -7.25 18.41
CA GLY A 176 -7.76 -5.85 18.83
C GLY A 176 -7.28 -4.91 17.73
N ASN A 177 -7.83 -3.69 17.73
CA ASN A 177 -7.54 -2.66 16.76
C ASN A 177 -7.27 -1.32 17.47
N SER A 178 -6.38 -0.48 16.94
CA SER A 178 -6.13 0.86 17.46
C SER A 178 -5.77 1.82 16.33
N PHE A 179 -6.13 3.09 16.47
CA PHE A 179 -5.85 4.14 15.49
C PHE A 179 -4.96 5.22 16.11
N TRP A 180 -3.85 5.56 15.45
CA TRP A 180 -2.83 6.48 15.95
C TRP A 180 -2.55 7.59 14.96
N THR A 181 -2.45 8.82 15.47
CA THR A 181 -1.99 10.01 14.75
C THR A 181 -0.80 10.64 15.49
N PHE A 182 -0.08 11.51 14.80
CA PHE A 182 1.11 12.18 15.33
C PHE A 182 0.97 13.69 15.19
N ASP A 183 1.32 14.42 16.26
CA ASP A 183 1.50 15.86 16.15
C ASP A 183 2.80 16.16 15.39
N PRO A 184 2.78 16.92 14.29
CA PRO A 184 3.95 17.12 13.44
C PRO A 184 5.08 17.93 14.09
N GLN A 185 4.80 18.69 15.14
CA GLN A 185 5.75 19.62 15.77
C GLN A 185 6.36 19.04 17.04
N THR A 186 5.51 18.44 17.87
CA THR A 186 5.86 17.88 19.18
C THR A 186 6.12 16.37 19.11
N LEU A 187 5.69 15.72 18.03
CA LEU A 187 5.65 14.26 17.89
C LEU A 187 4.85 13.56 18.99
N ALA A 188 3.91 14.27 19.60
CA ALA A 188 2.95 13.67 20.51
C ALA A 188 2.10 12.63 19.77
N ILE A 189 1.97 11.45 20.36
CA ILE A 189 1.16 10.36 19.81
C ILE A 189 -0.23 10.44 20.42
N PHE A 190 -1.26 10.43 19.58
CA PHE A 190 -2.64 10.26 19.99
C PHE A 190 -3.12 8.91 19.48
N GLY A 191 -3.31 7.96 20.39
CA GLY A 191 -3.77 6.61 20.08
C GLY A 191 -5.12 6.31 20.74
N GLU A 192 -6.05 5.74 19.99
CA GLU A 192 -7.35 5.30 20.49
C GLU A 192 -7.59 3.81 20.17
N SER A 193 -8.13 3.06 21.13
CA SER A 193 -8.61 1.70 20.88
C SER A 193 -9.92 1.76 20.12
N ILE A 194 -10.02 1.04 19.01
CA ILE A 194 -11.25 0.93 18.22
C ILE A 194 -11.80 -0.50 18.31
N PRO A 195 -13.07 -0.75 17.92
CA PRO A 195 -13.70 -2.06 18.13
C PRO A 195 -12.85 -3.23 17.62
N ALA A 196 -12.82 -4.34 18.35
CA ALA A 196 -12.10 -5.53 17.93
C ALA A 196 -12.85 -6.27 16.81
N LYS A 197 -12.10 -6.99 15.97
CA LYS A 197 -12.61 -7.85 14.90
C LYS A 197 -11.98 -9.24 15.02
N ALA A 198 -12.79 -10.29 14.95
CA ALA A 198 -12.31 -11.67 15.02
C ALA A 198 -11.19 -11.97 14.01
N LEU A 199 -10.34 -12.95 14.31
CA LEU A 199 -9.13 -13.24 13.52
C LEU A 199 -9.41 -13.71 12.09
N THR A 200 -10.63 -14.17 11.81
CA THR A 200 -11.05 -14.52 10.44
C THR A 200 -11.22 -13.28 9.55
N TRP A 201 -11.29 -12.10 10.15
CA TRP A 201 -11.43 -10.83 9.45
C TRP A 201 -10.07 -10.25 9.07
N SER A 202 -9.93 -9.89 7.80
CA SER A 202 -8.82 -9.08 7.26
C SER A 202 -9.31 -7.67 6.91
N ALA A 203 -8.44 -6.67 7.07
CA ALA A 203 -8.70 -5.30 6.67
C ALA A 203 -7.84 -4.90 5.45
N GLU A 204 -8.36 -4.02 4.62
CA GLU A 204 -7.68 -3.34 3.52
C GLU A 204 -7.98 -1.84 3.61
N VAL A 205 -7.00 -0.99 3.33
CA VAL A 205 -7.16 0.47 3.31
C VAL A 205 -7.73 0.89 1.96
N ILE A 206 -8.77 1.70 1.97
CA ILE A 206 -9.44 2.25 0.77
C ILE A 206 -9.90 3.69 1.02
N ASP A 207 -10.36 4.41 0.00
CA ASP A 207 -11.18 5.62 0.17
C ASP A 207 -12.57 5.32 -0.39
N PHE A 208 -13.47 4.84 0.47
CA PHE A 208 -14.74 4.29 0.01
C PHE A 208 -15.69 5.38 -0.48
N ASN A 209 -15.65 6.54 0.17
CA ASN A 209 -16.60 7.62 0.00
C ASN A 209 -16.04 8.83 -0.77
N GLY A 210 -14.77 8.78 -1.18
CA GLY A 210 -14.11 9.82 -1.98
C GLY A 210 -13.88 11.12 -1.22
N ASP A 211 -13.86 11.09 0.12
CA ASP A 211 -13.66 12.28 0.94
C ASP A 211 -12.18 12.63 1.15
N GLY A 212 -11.27 11.82 0.59
CA GLY A 212 -9.83 11.97 0.69
C GLY A 212 -9.24 11.43 1.99
N ARG A 213 -10.05 10.83 2.86
CA ARG A 213 -9.61 10.11 4.05
C ARG A 213 -9.55 8.62 3.74
N SER A 214 -8.70 7.94 4.49
CA SER A 214 -8.59 6.48 4.42
C SER A 214 -9.65 5.82 5.29
N ASP A 215 -10.31 4.84 4.72
CA ASP A 215 -11.28 3.95 5.32
C ASP A 215 -10.72 2.52 5.41
N LEU A 216 -11.43 1.63 6.10
CA LEU A 216 -11.10 0.20 6.15
C LEU A 216 -12.21 -0.67 5.56
N TYR A 217 -11.85 -1.42 4.52
CA TYR A 217 -12.63 -2.54 4.02
C TYR A 217 -12.30 -3.80 4.81
N TRP A 218 -13.30 -4.33 5.52
CA TRP A 218 -13.20 -5.55 6.32
C TRP A 218 -13.84 -6.73 5.61
N ARG A 219 -13.15 -7.87 5.58
CA ARG A 219 -13.68 -9.13 5.05
C ARG A 219 -13.41 -10.31 5.98
N ASP A 220 -14.46 -11.02 6.33
CA ASP A 220 -14.39 -12.32 7.01
C ASP A 220 -14.06 -13.43 6.01
N ARG A 221 -12.87 -14.00 6.11
CA ARG A 221 -12.40 -15.08 5.24
C ARG A 221 -13.06 -16.43 5.55
N LEU A 222 -13.73 -16.57 6.70
CA LEU A 222 -14.47 -17.78 7.05
C LEU A 222 -15.90 -17.73 6.51
N THR A 223 -16.59 -16.61 6.71
CA THR A 223 -18.03 -16.49 6.36
C THR A 223 -18.29 -15.81 5.03
N GLY A 224 -17.30 -15.08 4.48
CA GLY A 224 -17.47 -14.24 3.29
C GLY A 224 -18.15 -12.90 3.55
N GLN A 225 -18.50 -12.57 4.80
CA GLN A 225 -19.09 -11.27 5.17
C GLN A 225 -18.10 -10.12 4.98
N ASN A 226 -18.64 -8.94 4.70
CA ASN A 226 -17.84 -7.74 4.49
C ASN A 226 -18.44 -6.54 5.23
N GLN A 227 -17.61 -5.57 5.60
CA GLN A 227 -18.02 -4.31 6.24
C GLN A 227 -17.08 -3.18 5.87
N ILE A 228 -17.55 -1.94 5.96
CA ILE A 228 -16.72 -0.76 5.73
C ILE A 228 -16.73 0.11 6.98
N TRP A 229 -15.54 0.51 7.42
CA TRP A 229 -15.33 1.43 8.52
C TRP A 229 -14.84 2.75 7.94
N THR A 230 -15.69 3.76 7.95
CA THR A 230 -15.43 5.05 7.31
C THR A 230 -15.01 6.11 8.33
N TRP A 231 -13.98 6.90 8.02
CA TRP A 231 -13.54 8.02 8.87
C TRP A 231 -14.15 9.36 8.42
N THR A 232 -15.48 9.48 8.45
CA THR A 232 -16.21 10.62 7.86
C THR A 232 -16.09 11.96 8.59
N GLY A 233 -15.29 12.05 9.67
CA GLY A 233 -15.18 13.25 10.52
C GLY A 233 -13.85 13.39 11.26
N ILE A 234 -13.77 14.36 12.18
CA ILE A 234 -12.58 14.68 13.00
C ILE A 234 -12.37 13.75 14.20
N GLY A 235 -13.17 12.69 14.33
CA GLY A 235 -13.10 11.74 15.44
C GLY A 235 -12.10 10.62 15.18
N PHE A 236 -11.60 10.00 16.24
CA PHE A 236 -10.67 8.87 16.16
C PHE A 236 -11.39 7.51 15.96
N GLN A 237 -12.72 7.47 16.09
CA GLN A 237 -13.52 6.26 15.88
C GLN A 237 -14.16 6.28 14.49
N PRO A 238 -14.07 5.18 13.74
CA PRO A 238 -14.75 5.06 12.46
C PRO A 238 -16.24 4.81 12.64
N ASP A 239 -17.04 5.28 11.68
CA ASP A 239 -18.40 4.82 11.49
C ASP A 239 -18.38 3.44 10.83
N ALA A 240 -18.84 2.43 11.56
CA ALA A 240 -18.94 1.07 11.03
C ALA A 240 -20.26 0.91 10.25
N THR A 241 -20.21 1.05 8.93
CA THR A 241 -21.34 0.73 8.06
C THR A 241 -21.26 -0.73 7.65
N SER A 242 -22.22 -1.53 8.13
CA SER A 242 -22.41 -2.89 7.63
C SER A 242 -23.03 -2.82 6.23
N ILE A 243 -22.29 -3.27 5.23
CA ILE A 243 -22.81 -3.49 3.90
C ILE A 243 -22.85 -4.99 3.69
N ASP A 244 -24.06 -5.56 3.63
CA ASP A 244 -24.26 -6.97 3.28
C ASP A 244 -23.88 -7.15 1.81
N LEU A 245 -22.63 -7.51 1.59
CA LEU A 245 -22.16 -7.89 0.27
C LEU A 245 -22.60 -9.32 -0.06
N PRO A 246 -22.84 -9.65 -1.34
CA PRO A 246 -23.19 -11.00 -1.75
C PRO A 246 -22.24 -12.01 -1.14
N GLY A 247 -22.78 -13.07 -0.55
CA GLY A 247 -21.99 -14.17 -0.01
C GLY A 247 -21.08 -14.75 -1.09
N THR A 248 -19.80 -14.40 -1.04
CA THR A 248 -18.78 -14.97 -1.91
C THR A 248 -18.39 -16.35 -1.39
N SER A 249 -17.92 -17.24 -2.26
CA SER A 249 -17.17 -18.41 -1.77
C SER A 249 -15.91 -17.94 -1.01
N SER A 250 -15.43 -18.75 -0.06
CA SER A 250 -14.30 -18.38 0.81
C SER A 250 -13.01 -18.06 0.04
N ASP A 251 -12.89 -18.55 -1.20
CA ASP A 251 -11.76 -18.35 -2.10
C ASP A 251 -11.87 -17.11 -3.02
N VAL A 252 -12.96 -16.33 -2.97
CA VAL A 252 -13.09 -15.15 -3.84
C VAL A 252 -11.94 -14.17 -3.64
N THR A 253 -11.43 -13.61 -4.73
CA THR A 253 -10.45 -12.52 -4.75
C THR A 253 -11.16 -11.20 -5.00
N ILE A 254 -10.75 -10.15 -4.29
CA ILE A 254 -11.29 -8.80 -4.43
C ILE A 254 -10.14 -7.86 -4.80
N ARG A 255 -10.41 -6.92 -5.69
CA ARG A 255 -9.54 -5.79 -6.03
C ARG A 255 -10.37 -4.51 -5.98
N THR A 256 -9.73 -3.42 -5.59
CA THR A 256 -10.34 -2.11 -5.38
C THR A 256 -9.81 -1.12 -6.41
N ALA A 257 -10.68 -0.27 -6.93
CA ALA A 257 -10.34 0.83 -7.85
C ALA A 257 -11.57 1.69 -8.14
N ASP A 258 -11.38 2.88 -8.69
CA ASP A 258 -12.46 3.67 -9.29
C ASP A 258 -12.68 3.22 -10.74
N PHE A 259 -13.64 2.32 -10.98
CA PHE A 259 -13.88 1.75 -12.31
C PHE A 259 -14.74 2.65 -13.21
N GLU A 260 -15.43 3.62 -12.62
CA GLU A 260 -16.38 4.51 -13.30
C GLU A 260 -15.99 5.99 -13.28
N GLY A 261 -14.88 6.32 -12.66
CA GLY A 261 -14.30 7.66 -12.64
C GLY A 261 -15.04 8.66 -11.76
N ASN A 262 -15.78 8.19 -10.75
CA ASN A 262 -16.57 9.06 -9.87
C ASN A 262 -15.81 9.49 -8.61
N GLY A 263 -14.57 9.03 -8.42
CA GLY A 263 -13.73 9.28 -7.26
C GLY A 263 -14.04 8.39 -6.05
N LEU A 264 -14.87 7.36 -6.21
CA LEU A 264 -15.22 6.39 -5.16
C LEU A 264 -14.51 5.06 -5.39
N THR A 265 -14.24 4.31 -4.32
CA THR A 265 -13.69 2.96 -4.46
C THR A 265 -14.78 1.95 -4.82
N ASP A 266 -14.64 1.35 -5.99
CA ASP A 266 -15.40 0.18 -6.46
C ASP A 266 -14.63 -1.12 -6.22
N PHE A 267 -15.28 -2.27 -6.45
CA PHE A 267 -14.70 -3.58 -6.23
C PHE A 267 -14.89 -4.52 -7.42
N LEU A 268 -13.79 -5.11 -7.90
CA LEU A 268 -13.80 -6.27 -8.78
C LEU A 268 -13.78 -7.53 -7.91
N VAL A 269 -14.83 -8.34 -8.02
CA VAL A 269 -15.04 -9.53 -7.20
C VAL A 269 -15.02 -10.76 -8.10
N ARG A 270 -14.04 -11.62 -7.87
CA ARG A 270 -13.77 -12.79 -8.72
C ARG A 270 -13.80 -14.07 -7.92
N ASN A 271 -14.53 -15.06 -8.42
CA ASN A 271 -14.46 -16.43 -7.93
C ASN A 271 -13.39 -17.19 -8.72
N PRO A 272 -12.22 -17.49 -8.13
CA PRO A 272 -11.13 -18.13 -8.87
C PRO A 272 -11.45 -19.58 -9.23
N SER A 273 -12.32 -20.27 -8.49
CA SER A 273 -12.74 -21.64 -8.81
C SER A 273 -13.62 -21.72 -10.06
N THR A 274 -14.41 -20.69 -10.35
CA THR A 274 -15.37 -20.68 -11.48
C THR A 274 -14.98 -19.72 -12.60
N GLY A 275 -14.14 -18.73 -12.32
CA GLY A 275 -13.84 -17.61 -13.20
C GLY A 275 -14.92 -16.52 -13.22
N ASN A 276 -16.02 -16.67 -12.47
CA ASN A 276 -17.10 -15.68 -12.47
C ASN A 276 -16.65 -14.37 -11.83
N ASP A 277 -16.85 -13.28 -12.57
CA ASP A 277 -16.51 -11.92 -12.18
C ASP A 277 -17.77 -11.07 -11.96
N GLN A 278 -17.72 -10.20 -10.95
CA GLN A 278 -18.70 -9.16 -10.67
C GLN A 278 -17.95 -7.85 -10.46
N VAL A 279 -18.60 -6.74 -10.80
CA VAL A 279 -18.17 -5.42 -10.33
C VAL A 279 -19.22 -4.85 -9.41
N TRP A 280 -18.75 -4.31 -8.31
CA TRP A 280 -19.53 -3.72 -7.24
C TRP A 280 -19.20 -2.23 -7.20
N LEU A 281 -20.13 -1.41 -7.67
CA LEU A 281 -19.98 0.03 -7.78
C LEU A 281 -20.42 0.72 -6.49
N SER A 282 -19.65 1.68 -6.01
CA SER A 282 -19.92 2.43 -4.79
C SER A 282 -20.71 3.71 -5.06
N ASP A 283 -21.63 4.05 -4.15
CA ASP A 283 -22.23 5.39 -4.08
C ASP A 283 -21.75 6.18 -2.83
N GLY A 284 -20.71 5.68 -2.16
CA GLY A 284 -20.14 6.21 -0.93
C GLY A 284 -20.94 5.86 0.33
N LYS A 285 -22.05 5.12 0.21
CA LYS A 285 -22.87 4.65 1.33
C LYS A 285 -23.23 3.17 1.23
N GLY A 286 -23.29 2.65 0.01
CA GLY A 286 -23.71 1.31 -0.35
C GLY A 286 -23.06 0.86 -1.65
N ILE A 287 -23.50 -0.29 -2.13
CA ILE A 287 -22.93 -0.95 -3.31
C ILE A 287 -24.05 -1.36 -4.27
N GLN A 288 -23.85 -1.12 -5.56
CA GLN A 288 -24.62 -1.71 -6.65
C GLN A 288 -23.82 -2.83 -7.31
N ILE A 289 -24.38 -4.04 -7.38
CA ILE A 289 -23.72 -5.18 -8.04
C ILE A 289 -24.15 -5.25 -9.50
N LEU A 290 -23.15 -5.31 -10.40
CA LEU A 290 -23.36 -5.49 -11.83
C LEU A 290 -22.61 -6.74 -12.33
N PRO A 291 -23.25 -7.59 -13.15
CA PRO A 291 -22.54 -8.65 -13.84
C PRO A 291 -21.61 -8.05 -14.89
N VAL A 292 -20.42 -8.63 -15.03
CA VAL A 292 -19.45 -8.25 -16.07
C VAL A 292 -19.01 -9.47 -16.88
N ALA A 293 -18.37 -9.23 -18.02
CA ALA A 293 -17.69 -10.31 -18.71
C ALA A 293 -16.69 -10.97 -17.76
N SER A 294 -16.48 -12.27 -17.91
CA SER A 294 -15.66 -13.07 -17.02
C SER A 294 -14.48 -13.70 -17.75
N GLN A 295 -13.30 -13.73 -17.13
CA GLN A 295 -12.19 -14.56 -17.60
C GLN A 295 -12.19 -15.94 -16.97
N SER A 296 -11.66 -16.95 -17.68
CA SER A 296 -11.59 -18.31 -17.15
C SER A 296 -10.78 -18.37 -15.85
N ALA A 297 -11.08 -19.35 -14.98
CA ALA A 297 -10.41 -19.58 -13.70
C ALA A 297 -8.86 -19.56 -13.75
N GLY A 298 -8.27 -19.86 -14.90
CA GLY A 298 -6.82 -19.83 -15.14
C GLY A 298 -6.20 -18.43 -15.20
N PHE A 299 -6.96 -17.35 -14.98
CA PHE A 299 -6.46 -15.97 -14.95
C PHE A 299 -6.61 -15.31 -13.58
N ARG A 300 -5.64 -14.45 -13.26
CA ARG A 300 -5.72 -13.49 -12.14
C ARG A 300 -5.84 -12.06 -12.66
N ALA A 301 -6.50 -11.20 -11.89
CA ALA A 301 -6.63 -9.77 -12.17
C ALA A 301 -5.57 -8.95 -11.43
N GLU A 302 -4.98 -8.01 -12.16
CA GLU A 302 -4.13 -6.92 -11.70
C GLU A 302 -4.80 -5.61 -12.13
N ILE A 303 -4.85 -4.62 -11.23
CA ILE A 303 -5.47 -3.32 -11.50
C ILE A 303 -4.38 -2.26 -11.66
N GLY A 304 -4.56 -1.36 -12.61
CA GLY A 304 -3.69 -0.20 -12.82
C GLY A 304 -4.11 0.61 -14.04
N ASP A 305 -3.56 1.82 -14.20
CA ASP A 305 -3.72 2.60 -15.43
C ASP A 305 -2.67 2.13 -16.45
N TYR A 306 -3.07 1.30 -17.42
CA TYR A 306 -2.15 0.71 -18.40
C TYR A 306 -2.09 1.52 -19.71
N ASN A 307 -2.94 2.54 -19.89
CA ASN A 307 -2.97 3.38 -21.09
C ASN A 307 -2.70 4.88 -20.85
N GLY A 308 -2.58 5.31 -19.59
CA GLY A 308 -2.30 6.67 -19.16
C GLY A 308 -3.51 7.60 -19.17
N ASP A 309 -4.73 7.09 -19.23
CA ASP A 309 -5.97 7.89 -19.29
C ASP A 309 -6.56 8.24 -17.92
N ARG A 310 -5.91 7.77 -16.84
CA ARG A 310 -6.27 7.94 -15.43
C ARG A 310 -7.48 7.16 -14.96
N PHE A 311 -8.00 6.24 -15.77
CA PHE A 311 -8.97 5.26 -15.31
C PHE A 311 -8.27 3.95 -14.96
N SER A 312 -8.84 3.23 -13.99
CA SER A 312 -8.29 1.94 -13.59
C SER A 312 -8.68 0.85 -14.59
N ASP A 313 -7.70 0.25 -15.25
CA ASP A 313 -7.85 -0.88 -16.15
C ASP A 313 -7.67 -2.23 -15.42
N ILE A 314 -8.10 -3.32 -16.05
CA ILE A 314 -7.88 -4.68 -15.55
C ILE A 314 -6.94 -5.44 -16.47
N ARG A 315 -5.75 -5.80 -15.98
CA ARG A 315 -4.86 -6.75 -16.64
C ARG A 315 -5.10 -8.16 -16.11
N TRP A 316 -5.50 -9.04 -17.02
CA TRP A 316 -5.64 -10.46 -16.80
C TRP A 316 -4.36 -11.17 -17.18
N THR A 317 -3.72 -11.84 -16.22
CA THR A 317 -2.52 -12.65 -16.47
C THR A 317 -2.84 -14.11 -16.22
N SER A 318 -2.50 -14.97 -17.18
CA SER A 318 -2.68 -16.41 -17.04
C SER A 318 -1.77 -16.95 -15.92
N LEU A 319 -2.27 -17.94 -15.20
CA LEU A 319 -1.57 -18.58 -14.08
C LEU A 319 -0.58 -19.66 -14.56
N ASP A 320 -0.78 -20.16 -15.77
CA ASP A 320 -0.06 -21.28 -16.37
C ASP A 320 0.84 -20.89 -17.57
N THR A 321 0.68 -19.66 -18.09
CA THR A 321 1.41 -19.17 -19.27
C THR A 321 1.85 -17.72 -19.08
N THR A 322 2.59 -17.19 -20.06
CA THR A 322 2.95 -15.77 -20.13
C THR A 322 1.87 -14.91 -20.78
N GLN A 323 0.71 -15.49 -21.14
CA GLN A 323 -0.36 -14.76 -21.78
C GLN A 323 -0.96 -13.72 -20.84
N SER A 324 -1.21 -12.52 -21.37
CA SER A 324 -2.01 -11.52 -20.69
C SER A 324 -2.98 -10.83 -21.66
N VAL A 325 -4.10 -10.35 -21.12
CA VAL A 325 -5.13 -9.58 -21.81
C VAL A 325 -5.47 -8.39 -20.94
N ILE A 326 -5.62 -7.20 -21.52
CA ILE A 326 -5.99 -5.99 -20.77
C ILE A 326 -7.41 -5.58 -21.17
N TRP A 327 -8.23 -5.28 -20.17
CA TRP A 327 -9.53 -4.65 -20.33
C TRP A 327 -9.40 -3.19 -19.94
N PHE A 328 -9.46 -2.32 -20.94
CA PHE A 328 -9.37 -0.89 -20.71
C PHE A 328 -10.71 -0.36 -20.17
N SER A 329 -10.63 0.49 -19.15
CA SER A 329 -11.76 1.32 -18.72
C SER A 329 -11.80 2.61 -19.53
N ASN A 330 -12.96 3.26 -19.58
CA ASN A 330 -13.12 4.60 -20.12
C ASN A 330 -14.02 5.45 -19.22
N GLY A 331 -14.00 5.17 -17.91
CA GLY A 331 -14.97 5.71 -16.95
C GLY A 331 -16.34 5.03 -16.99
N ILE A 332 -16.42 3.83 -17.57
CA ILE A 332 -17.57 2.93 -17.53
C ILE A 332 -17.00 1.52 -17.34
N LEU A 333 -17.73 0.65 -16.65
CA LEU A 333 -17.37 -0.77 -16.41
C LEU A 333 -16.49 -1.37 -17.53
N PRO A 334 -15.30 -1.92 -17.21
CA PRO A 334 -14.39 -2.48 -18.20
C PRO A 334 -15.09 -3.54 -19.06
N LYS A 335 -14.99 -3.39 -20.39
CA LYS A 335 -15.54 -4.36 -21.35
C LYS A 335 -14.39 -5.08 -22.06
N PRO A 336 -14.52 -6.39 -22.34
CA PRO A 336 -13.56 -7.07 -23.20
C PRO A 336 -13.63 -6.45 -24.61
N MET A 337 -12.51 -5.92 -25.11
CA MET A 337 -12.39 -5.68 -26.54
C MET A 337 -12.16 -7.02 -27.23
N ILE A 338 -13.10 -7.41 -28.08
CA ILE A 338 -12.87 -8.47 -29.06
C ILE A 338 -11.88 -7.88 -30.08
N ALA A 339 -10.70 -8.48 -30.17
CA ALA A 339 -9.72 -8.15 -31.21
C ALA A 339 -10.26 -8.41 -32.61
#